data_AF-A0ABD0MHU3-F1
#
_entry.id   AF-A0ABD0MHU3-F1
#
_cell.length_a   1.000
_cell.length_b   1.000
_cell.length_c   1.000
_cell.angle_alpha   90.00
_cell.angle_beta   90.00
_cell.angle_gamma   90.00
#
_symmetry.space_group_name_H-M   'P 1'
#
loop_
_entity.id
_entity.type
_entity.pdbx_description
1 polymer ?
#
loop_
_entity_poly.entity_id
_entity_poly.type
_entity_poly.pdbx_seq_one_letter_code
_entity_poly.pdbx_strand_id
1 'polypeptide(L)'
;DQISDLEAALSREKDLSRRLLADKEREIAEIRAKMQQQLDEYEQLLDVKLALDMEINAYRKLLEGEEERLKLSPSPSSRVTVSRASSSRSVRTTRGKRKRVDVEESEASSSVSIAHSASATGNVCVDELDVDGKFIRLHNNSEQDQPMAGFHLTRSIGDVSATYKFTAKYVLKAGQKVTIWASNAGVSSNPPTDLIWKNQSSWGSGENIKVVLLSPDGEEVAVRSTVFKTAVEEEEEEEEQEPEVIEERFFHQQ
;
A
#
# COMPACT_ATOMS: atom_id res chain seq x y z
N ASP A 1 -32.08 -54.83 -0.82
CA ASP A 1 -30.87 -54.48 -1.61
C ASP A 1 -30.77 -52.99 -1.91
N GLN A 2 -31.71 -52.35 -2.62
CA GLN A 2 -31.64 -50.90 -2.92
C GLN A 2 -31.43 -49.95 -1.72
N ILE A 3 -32.04 -50.25 -0.56
CA ILE A 3 -31.86 -49.42 0.65
C ILE A 3 -30.42 -49.48 1.15
N SER A 4 -29.81 -50.67 1.15
CA SER A 4 -28.41 -50.85 1.55
C SER A 4 -27.45 -50.17 0.57
N ASP A 5 -27.75 -50.20 -0.72
CA ASP A 5 -26.96 -49.51 -1.75
C ASP A 5 -27.01 -47.98 -1.60
N LEU A 6 -28.19 -47.43 -1.26
CA LEU A 6 -28.37 -45.99 -0.99
C LEU A 6 -27.67 -45.56 0.29
N GLU A 7 -27.73 -46.36 1.35
CA GLU A 7 -26.98 -46.11 2.60
C GLU A 7 -25.47 -46.14 2.36
N ALA A 8 -24.98 -47.09 1.56
CA ALA A 8 -23.58 -47.18 1.18
C ALA A 8 -23.14 -46.01 0.27
N ALA A 9 -24.02 -45.50 -0.59
CA ALA A 9 -23.75 -44.30 -1.39
C ALA A 9 -23.68 -43.04 -0.50
N LEU A 10 -24.64 -42.87 0.41
CA LEU A 10 -24.66 -41.75 1.35
C LEU A 10 -23.43 -41.75 2.28
N SER A 11 -22.99 -42.93 2.75
CA SER A 11 -21.77 -43.05 3.55
C SER A 11 -20.54 -42.58 2.75
N ARG A 12 -20.43 -43.00 1.48
CA ARG A 12 -19.33 -42.58 0.61
C ARG A 12 -19.32 -41.06 0.37
N GLU A 13 -20.49 -40.46 0.14
CA GLU A 13 -20.64 -39.01 -0.03
C GLU A 13 -20.15 -38.24 1.21
N LYS A 14 -20.57 -38.70 2.40
CA LYS A 14 -20.15 -38.10 3.69
C LYS A 14 -18.64 -38.23 3.91
N ASP A 15 -18.07 -39.39 3.59
CA ASP A 15 -16.63 -39.62 3.72
C ASP A 15 -15.82 -38.75 2.74
N LEU A 16 -16.29 -38.57 1.51
CA LEU A 16 -15.68 -37.67 0.53
C LEU A 16 -15.73 -36.21 0.99
N SER A 17 -16.89 -35.76 1.45
CA SER A 17 -17.08 -34.40 1.98
C SER A 17 -16.17 -34.14 3.17
N ARG A 18 -16.09 -35.08 4.12
CA ARG A 18 -15.21 -34.98 5.29
C ARG A 18 -13.73 -34.89 4.88
N ARG A 19 -13.28 -35.65 3.87
CA ARG A 19 -11.90 -35.58 3.38
C ARG A 19 -11.60 -34.24 2.72
N LEU A 20 -12.52 -33.74 1.89
CA LEU A 20 -12.37 -32.45 1.23
C LEU A 20 -12.27 -31.30 2.25
N LEU A 21 -13.10 -31.31 3.29
CA LEU A 21 -13.03 -30.34 4.38
C LEU A 21 -11.68 -30.40 5.10
N ALA A 22 -11.21 -31.60 5.45
CA ALA A 22 -9.90 -31.77 6.10
C ALA A 22 -8.74 -31.28 5.23
N ASP A 23 -8.82 -31.46 3.91
CA ASP A 23 -7.81 -30.96 2.98
C ASP A 23 -7.83 -29.43 2.91
N LYS A 24 -9.01 -28.81 2.94
CA LYS A 24 -9.17 -27.36 2.97
C LYS A 24 -8.69 -26.75 4.30
N GLU A 25 -8.98 -27.39 5.41
CA GLU A 25 -8.46 -26.98 6.73
C GLU A 25 -6.93 -27.02 6.77
N ARG A 26 -6.32 -28.04 6.14
CA ARG A 26 -4.86 -28.14 6.01
C ARG A 26 -4.29 -27.01 5.15
N GLU A 27 -4.92 -26.72 4.01
CA GLU A 27 -4.51 -25.63 3.12
C GLU A 27 -4.56 -24.27 3.86
N ILE A 28 -5.63 -24.03 4.64
CA ILE A 28 -5.76 -22.82 5.48
C ILE A 28 -4.65 -22.77 6.53
N ALA A 29 -4.34 -23.89 7.20
CA ALA A 29 -3.28 -23.95 8.20
C ALA A 29 -1.89 -23.66 7.58
N GLU A 30 -1.62 -24.20 6.40
CA GLU A 30 -0.37 -23.94 5.66
C GLU A 30 -0.25 -22.47 5.24
N ILE A 31 -1.33 -21.86 4.77
CA ILE A 31 -1.35 -20.43 4.40
C ILE A 31 -1.10 -19.56 5.63
N ARG A 32 -1.77 -19.85 6.77
CA ARG A 32 -1.56 -19.14 8.03
C ARG A 32 -0.12 -19.25 8.52
N ALA A 33 0.48 -20.44 8.44
CA ALA A 33 1.88 -20.65 8.83
C ALA A 33 2.84 -19.85 7.95
N LYS A 34 2.62 -19.80 6.63
CA LYS A 34 3.42 -18.97 5.71
C LYS A 34 3.28 -17.49 6.00
N MET A 35 2.06 -17.02 6.28
CA MET A 35 1.82 -15.63 6.64
C MET A 35 2.57 -15.25 7.92
N GLN A 36 2.52 -16.10 8.95
CA GLN A 36 3.28 -15.87 10.18
C GLN A 36 4.79 -15.81 9.91
N GLN A 37 5.31 -16.76 9.13
CA GLN A 37 6.73 -16.76 8.76
C GLN A 37 7.13 -15.45 8.04
N GLN A 38 6.30 -14.94 7.14
CA GLN A 38 6.58 -13.68 6.44
C GLN A 38 6.58 -12.47 7.38
N LEU A 39 5.70 -12.46 8.40
CA LEU A 39 5.71 -11.41 9.42
C LEU A 39 7.01 -11.45 10.23
N ASP A 40 7.43 -12.64 10.67
CA ASP A 40 8.66 -12.82 11.44
C ASP A 40 9.91 -12.42 10.61
N GLU A 41 9.93 -12.73 9.31
CA GLU A 41 11.00 -12.30 8.39
C GLU A 41 11.01 -10.79 8.17
N TYR A 42 9.83 -10.16 8.10
CA TYR A 42 9.70 -8.72 7.94
C TYR A 42 10.16 -7.96 9.19
N GLU A 43 9.81 -8.43 10.38
CA GLU A 43 10.27 -7.86 11.66
C GLU A 43 11.80 -7.88 11.75
N GLN A 44 12.42 -9.02 11.42
CA GLN A 44 13.89 -9.13 11.38
C GLN A 44 14.52 -8.17 10.37
N LEU A 45 13.90 -7.98 9.21
CA LEU A 45 14.39 -7.03 8.20
C LEU A 45 14.26 -5.57 8.67
N LEU A 46 13.17 -5.25 9.37
CA LEU A 46 12.95 -3.94 9.98
C LEU A 46 14.04 -3.65 11.03
N ASP A 47 14.35 -4.61 11.90
CA ASP A 47 15.42 -4.50 12.89
C ASP A 47 16.78 -4.18 12.25
N VAL A 48 17.12 -4.93 11.18
CA VAL A 48 18.36 -4.68 10.42
C VAL A 48 18.36 -3.28 9.82
N LYS A 49 17.23 -2.82 9.28
CA LYS A 49 17.10 -1.46 8.73
C LYS A 49 17.31 -0.41 9.82
N LEU A 50 16.69 -0.56 10.99
CA LEU A 50 16.85 0.37 12.11
C LEU A 50 18.32 0.44 12.56
N ALA A 51 18.99 -0.71 12.66
CA ALA A 51 20.42 -0.76 12.95
C ALA A 51 21.26 0.00 11.92
N LEU A 52 20.97 -0.16 10.63
CA LEU A 52 21.66 0.57 9.55
C LEU A 52 21.40 2.08 9.61
N ASP A 53 20.17 2.52 9.89
CA ASP A 53 19.86 3.94 10.05
C ASP A 53 20.61 4.56 11.24
N MET A 54 20.73 3.83 12.34
CA MET A 54 21.56 4.25 13.48
C MET A 54 23.03 4.39 13.07
N GLU A 55 23.55 3.46 12.29
CA GLU A 55 24.94 3.50 11.78
C GLU A 55 25.16 4.70 10.86
N ILE A 56 24.27 4.93 9.89
CA ILE A 56 24.31 6.07 8.97
C ILE A 56 24.28 7.39 9.74
N ASN A 57 23.41 7.51 10.74
CA ASN A 57 23.33 8.71 11.57
C ASN A 57 24.60 8.92 12.41
N ALA A 58 25.21 7.83 12.90
CA ALA A 58 26.50 7.92 13.58
C ALA A 58 27.61 8.40 12.62
N TYR A 59 27.66 7.87 11.40
CA TYR A 59 28.63 8.30 10.39
C TYR A 59 28.42 9.78 9.99
N ARG A 60 27.19 10.22 9.78
CA ARG A 60 26.88 11.64 9.49
C ARG A 60 27.40 12.58 10.57
N LYS A 61 27.12 12.28 11.85
CA LYS A 61 27.60 13.08 12.99
C LYS A 61 29.13 13.12 13.08
N LEU A 62 29.81 12.02 12.74
CA LEU A 62 31.26 11.98 12.73
C LEU A 62 31.84 12.86 11.62
N LEU A 63 31.24 12.81 10.42
CA LEU A 63 31.63 13.65 9.29
C LEU A 63 31.38 15.14 9.57
N GLU A 64 30.21 15.50 10.11
CA GLU A 64 29.90 16.89 10.52
C GLU A 64 30.94 17.43 11.51
N GLY A 65 31.36 16.60 12.49
CA GLY A 65 32.40 16.98 13.45
C GLY A 65 33.81 17.13 12.85
N GLU A 66 34.15 16.34 11.83
CA GLU A 66 35.40 16.51 11.07
C GLU A 66 35.36 17.77 10.17
N GLU A 67 34.24 18.03 9.50
CA GLU A 67 34.05 19.23 8.66
C GLU A 67 34.16 20.53 9.47
N GLU A 68 33.61 20.55 10.68
CA GLU A 68 33.74 21.70 11.60
C GLU A 68 35.19 21.92 12.05
N ARG A 69 35.93 20.84 12.37
CA ARG A 69 37.36 20.90 12.71
C ARG A 69 38.23 21.37 11.54
N LEU A 70 37.90 20.93 10.33
CA LEU A 70 38.63 21.27 9.11
C LEU A 70 38.17 22.62 8.50
N LYS A 71 37.18 23.30 9.11
CA LYS A 71 36.59 24.57 8.63
C LYS A 71 36.10 24.49 7.18
N LEU A 72 35.58 23.34 6.77
CA LEU A 72 35.12 23.10 5.39
C LEU A 72 33.68 23.56 5.16
N SER A 73 32.98 24.05 6.19
CA SER A 73 31.63 24.60 6.05
C SER A 73 31.65 25.83 5.12
N PRO A 74 30.87 25.85 4.03
CA PRO A 74 30.69 27.06 3.25
C PRO A 74 29.90 28.06 4.09
N SER A 75 30.60 29.06 4.61
CA SER A 75 30.04 30.22 5.28
C SER A 75 28.85 30.78 4.49
N PRO A 76 27.64 30.93 5.07
CA PRO A 76 26.66 31.85 4.49
C PRO A 76 27.22 33.26 4.61
N SER A 77 27.48 33.87 3.46
CA SER A 77 27.85 35.29 3.34
C SER A 77 26.75 36.15 3.96
N SER A 78 27.07 36.87 5.04
CA SER A 78 26.17 37.87 5.62
C SER A 78 26.97 38.96 6.35
N ARG A 79 27.22 40.03 5.58
CA ARG A 79 27.46 41.44 5.95
C ARG A 79 28.48 41.77 7.05
N VAL A 80 29.56 42.37 6.57
CA VAL A 80 30.41 43.33 7.28
C VAL A 80 29.56 44.47 7.86
N THR A 81 29.50 44.57 9.18
CA THR A 81 29.46 45.87 9.86
C THR A 81 30.48 45.86 11.00
N VAL A 82 31.43 46.77 10.91
CA VAL A 82 32.49 46.99 11.89
C VAL A 82 31.88 47.75 13.07
N SER A 83 32.02 47.24 14.29
CA SER A 83 32.02 48.06 15.51
C SER A 83 32.81 47.38 16.61
N ARG A 84 33.52 48.23 17.35
CA ARG A 84 34.70 47.93 18.15
C ARG A 84 34.33 47.74 19.62
N ALA A 85 35.10 46.87 20.25
CA ALA A 85 35.56 46.87 21.65
C ALA A 85 34.68 46.27 22.76
N SER A 86 35.31 45.24 23.36
CA SER A 86 35.52 44.97 24.79
C SER A 86 34.37 44.46 25.66
N SER A 87 34.44 43.17 26.00
CA SER A 87 34.84 42.78 27.36
C SER A 87 35.18 41.30 27.47
N SER A 88 36.32 41.06 28.11
CA SER A 88 36.81 39.80 28.67
C SER A 88 35.71 38.93 29.30
N ARG A 89 35.85 37.59 29.22
CA ARG A 89 36.00 36.69 30.38
C ARG A 89 36.00 35.20 29.97
N SER A 90 37.11 34.56 30.33
CA SER A 90 37.20 33.23 30.95
C SER A 90 36.92 31.96 30.13
N VAL A 91 38.01 31.27 29.80
CA VAL A 91 38.08 29.83 29.53
C VAL A 91 37.94 29.08 30.86
N ARG A 92 37.00 28.14 31.00
CA ARG A 92 37.17 26.93 31.84
C ARG A 92 36.41 25.74 31.27
N THR A 93 37.17 24.69 31.01
CA THR A 93 36.76 23.30 30.76
C THR A 93 36.27 22.65 32.06
N THR A 94 35.17 21.89 32.04
CA THR A 94 34.97 20.69 32.88
C THR A 94 33.77 19.85 32.41
N ARG A 95 34.06 18.68 31.85
CA ARG A 95 33.44 17.36 32.13
C ARG A 95 32.00 17.39 32.67
N GLY A 96 31.00 17.43 31.77
CA GLY A 96 29.59 17.18 32.07
C GLY A 96 29.14 15.82 31.51
N LYS A 97 28.63 14.96 32.39
CA LYS A 97 28.07 13.64 32.11
C LYS A 97 27.11 13.67 30.90
N ARG A 98 27.35 12.78 29.92
CA ARG A 98 26.38 12.45 28.87
C ARG A 98 25.10 11.96 29.54
N LYS A 99 24.06 12.79 29.55
CA LYS A 99 22.69 12.36 29.86
C LYS A 99 22.24 11.53 28.66
N ARG A 100 22.18 10.21 28.84
CA ARG A 100 21.56 9.27 27.90
C ARG A 100 20.13 9.76 27.71
N VAL A 101 19.80 10.20 26.49
CA VAL A 101 18.42 10.44 26.11
C VAL A 101 17.82 9.04 26.02
N ASP A 102 16.92 8.74 26.96
CA ASP A 102 16.04 7.59 26.89
C ASP A 102 15.05 7.90 25.78
N VAL A 103 15.20 7.20 24.66
CA VAL A 103 14.21 7.22 23.60
C VAL A 103 13.17 6.23 24.07
N GLU A 104 12.06 6.73 24.65
CA GLU A 104 10.84 5.94 24.72
C GLU A 104 10.43 5.66 23.28
N GLU A 105 10.76 4.45 22.84
CA GLU A 105 10.32 3.86 21.60
C GLU A 105 8.84 3.52 21.80
N SER A 106 7.98 4.48 21.45
CA SER A 106 6.56 4.20 21.29
C SER A 106 6.38 3.28 20.09
N GLU A 107 6.56 1.99 20.33
CA GLU A 107 6.11 0.87 19.50
C GLU A 107 4.58 0.87 19.47
N ALA A 108 4.00 1.83 18.74
CA ALA A 108 2.63 1.74 18.26
C ALA A 108 2.71 1.26 16.81
N SER A 109 3.08 -0.01 16.62
CA SER A 109 2.89 -0.67 15.33
C SER A 109 1.40 -0.94 15.20
N SER A 110 0.64 0.06 14.74
CA SER A 110 -0.73 -0.16 14.31
C SER A 110 -0.65 -1.14 13.14
N SER A 111 -1.21 -2.33 13.33
CA SER A 111 -1.31 -3.33 12.27
C SER A 111 -2.25 -2.81 11.20
N VAL A 112 -1.70 -2.09 10.22
CA VAL A 112 -2.40 -1.71 9.00
C VAL A 112 -2.28 -2.85 7.99
N SER A 113 -3.42 -3.40 7.58
CA SER A 113 -3.48 -4.39 6.50
C SER A 113 -3.99 -3.74 5.22
N ILE A 114 -3.48 -4.19 4.07
CA ILE A 114 -3.81 -3.62 2.76
C ILE A 114 -4.47 -4.72 1.93
N ALA A 115 -5.72 -4.52 1.53
CA ALA A 115 -6.45 -5.41 0.64
C ALA A 115 -6.54 -4.81 -0.77
N HIS A 116 -6.26 -5.62 -1.79
CA HIS A 116 -6.38 -5.22 -3.19
C HIS A 116 -7.50 -6.01 -3.89
N SER A 117 -8.28 -5.33 -4.72
CA SER A 117 -9.24 -5.96 -5.63
C SER A 117 -9.00 -5.45 -7.04
N ALA A 118 -9.10 -6.31 -8.06
CA ALA A 118 -8.93 -5.91 -9.45
C ALA A 118 -9.83 -6.74 -10.37
N SER A 119 -10.34 -6.12 -11.42
CA SER A 119 -11.13 -6.74 -12.47
C SER A 119 -10.85 -6.08 -13.82
N ALA A 120 -11.01 -6.83 -14.90
CA ALA A 120 -10.92 -6.32 -16.26
C ALA A 120 -11.83 -7.12 -17.18
N THR A 121 -12.55 -6.42 -18.04
CA THR A 121 -13.48 -6.99 -19.04
C THR A 121 -12.84 -7.03 -20.43
N GLY A 122 -11.79 -6.23 -20.66
CA GLY A 122 -11.09 -6.12 -21.94
C GLY A 122 -9.60 -6.47 -21.89
N ASN A 123 -8.88 -6.04 -22.94
CA ASN A 123 -7.45 -6.33 -23.12
C ASN A 123 -6.54 -5.70 -22.04
N VAL A 124 -6.98 -4.58 -21.46
CA VAL A 124 -6.17 -3.76 -20.56
C VAL A 124 -6.69 -3.88 -19.14
N CYS A 125 -5.80 -4.14 -18.18
CA CYS A 125 -6.09 -4.14 -16.76
C CYS A 125 -5.28 -3.06 -16.02
N VAL A 126 -5.74 -2.71 -14.81
CA VAL A 126 -4.94 -1.93 -13.87
C VAL A 126 -4.02 -2.90 -13.12
N ASP A 127 -2.72 -2.85 -13.44
CA ASP A 127 -1.70 -3.81 -13.01
C ASP A 127 -1.18 -3.50 -11.61
N GLU A 128 -0.97 -2.22 -11.30
CA GLU A 128 -0.44 -1.78 -10.00
C GLU A 128 -0.92 -0.37 -9.65
N LEU A 129 -1.15 -0.16 -8.34
CA LEU A 129 -1.32 1.14 -7.72
C LEU A 129 -0.17 1.32 -6.74
N ASP A 130 0.57 2.42 -6.89
CA ASP A 130 1.67 2.73 -5.98
C ASP A 130 1.14 3.05 -4.58
N VAL A 131 1.74 2.43 -3.56
CA VAL A 131 1.36 2.63 -2.15
C VAL A 131 1.67 4.04 -1.65
N ASP A 132 2.65 4.72 -2.26
CA ASP A 132 2.96 6.13 -1.99
C ASP A 132 2.15 7.10 -2.85
N GLY A 133 1.26 6.58 -3.69
CA GLY A 133 0.41 7.36 -4.56
C GLY A 133 1.17 8.18 -5.61
N LYS A 134 2.31 7.68 -6.10
CA LYS A 134 3.12 8.34 -7.13
C LYS A 134 2.73 7.93 -8.54
N PHE A 135 2.18 6.74 -8.74
CA PHE A 135 1.79 6.27 -10.07
C PHE A 135 0.66 5.25 -10.09
N ILE A 136 0.09 5.09 -11.29
CA ILE A 136 -0.82 4.00 -11.65
C ILE A 136 -0.21 3.28 -12.85
N ARG A 137 -0.15 1.95 -12.82
CA ARG A 137 0.34 1.14 -13.94
C ARG A 137 -0.79 0.35 -14.58
N LEU A 138 -0.89 0.44 -15.91
CA LEU A 138 -1.77 -0.39 -16.71
C LEU A 138 -0.95 -1.44 -17.47
N HIS A 139 -1.58 -2.55 -17.81
CA HIS A 139 -0.99 -3.63 -18.60
C HIS A 139 -1.99 -4.08 -19.66
N ASN A 140 -1.55 -4.13 -20.92
CA ASN A 140 -2.28 -4.85 -21.96
C ASN A 140 -1.88 -6.33 -21.89
N ASN A 141 -2.78 -7.15 -21.34
CA ASN A 141 -2.56 -8.59 -21.14
C ASN A 141 -3.02 -9.43 -22.34
N SER A 142 -3.24 -8.80 -23.49
CA SER A 142 -3.64 -9.46 -24.74
C SER A 142 -2.47 -9.55 -25.72
N GLU A 143 -2.67 -10.35 -26.77
CA GLU A 143 -1.74 -10.46 -27.92
C GLU A 143 -1.98 -9.38 -28.99
N GLN A 144 -2.95 -8.48 -28.78
CA GLN A 144 -3.33 -7.45 -29.74
C GLN A 144 -2.96 -6.06 -29.22
N ASP A 145 -2.49 -5.19 -30.11
CA ASP A 145 -2.27 -3.79 -29.79
C ASP A 145 -3.61 -3.10 -29.49
N GLN A 146 -3.67 -2.34 -28.39
CA GLN A 146 -4.87 -1.63 -27.97
C GLN A 146 -4.72 -0.12 -28.24
N PRO A 147 -5.46 0.44 -29.22
CA PRO A 147 -5.62 1.89 -29.33
C PRO A 147 -6.34 2.43 -28.09
N MET A 148 -5.78 3.45 -27.47
CA MET A 148 -6.34 4.08 -26.26
C MET A 148 -7.02 5.42 -26.57
N ALA A 149 -7.32 5.69 -27.84
CA ALA A 149 -8.00 6.91 -28.24
C ALA A 149 -9.39 6.98 -27.58
N GLY A 150 -9.65 8.05 -26.83
CA GLY A 150 -10.92 8.25 -26.12
C GLY A 150 -11.02 7.48 -24.79
N PHE A 151 -10.04 6.66 -24.43
CA PHE A 151 -9.99 6.04 -23.11
C PHE A 151 -9.59 7.06 -22.04
N HIS A 152 -10.13 6.86 -20.84
CA HIS A 152 -9.88 7.72 -19.70
C HIS A 152 -9.70 6.89 -18.43
N LEU A 153 -8.78 7.31 -17.58
CA LEU A 153 -8.56 6.69 -16.28
C LEU A 153 -9.11 7.62 -15.20
N THR A 154 -10.00 7.12 -14.35
CA THR A 154 -10.55 7.86 -13.21
C THR A 154 -9.99 7.26 -11.93
N ARG A 155 -9.33 8.08 -11.12
CA ARG A 155 -8.89 7.75 -9.76
C ARG A 155 -9.83 8.43 -8.78
N SER A 156 -10.40 7.68 -7.85
CA SER A 156 -11.24 8.17 -6.76
C SER A 156 -10.60 7.84 -5.41
N ILE A 157 -10.58 8.82 -4.52
CA ILE A 157 -10.10 8.72 -3.14
C ILE A 157 -11.10 9.46 -2.26
N GLY A 158 -11.85 8.72 -1.45
CA GLY A 158 -13.09 9.22 -0.85
C GLY A 158 -14.02 9.81 -1.91
N ASP A 159 -14.44 11.06 -1.70
CA ASP A 159 -15.32 11.80 -2.64
C ASP A 159 -14.55 12.54 -3.76
N VAL A 160 -13.22 12.55 -3.71
CA VAL A 160 -12.40 13.28 -4.68
C VAL A 160 -12.05 12.37 -5.84
N SER A 161 -12.42 12.77 -7.05
CA SER A 161 -12.04 12.06 -8.28
C SER A 161 -11.19 12.92 -9.20
N ALA A 162 -10.25 12.28 -9.90
CA ALA A 162 -9.41 12.88 -10.92
C ALA A 162 -9.40 12.01 -12.17
N THR A 163 -9.46 12.64 -13.35
CA THR A 163 -9.46 11.92 -14.64
C THR A 163 -8.21 12.22 -15.48
N TYR A 164 -7.54 11.17 -15.93
CA TYR A 164 -6.47 11.21 -16.91
C TYR A 164 -7.01 10.82 -18.29
N LYS A 165 -6.68 11.61 -19.32
CA LYS A 165 -7.13 11.36 -20.69
C LYS A 165 -5.98 10.84 -21.54
N PHE A 166 -6.16 9.70 -22.20
CA PHE A 166 -5.18 9.23 -23.17
C PHE A 166 -5.20 10.10 -24.43
N THR A 167 -4.03 10.28 -25.04
CA THR A 167 -3.95 11.00 -26.32
C THR A 167 -4.48 10.13 -27.47
N ALA A 168 -5.08 10.75 -28.48
CA ALA A 168 -5.69 10.03 -29.60
C ALA A 168 -4.73 9.14 -30.40
N LYS A 169 -3.41 9.37 -30.30
CA LYS A 169 -2.38 8.59 -31.00
C LYS A 169 -1.75 7.52 -30.11
N TYR A 170 -2.12 7.44 -28.84
CA TYR A 170 -1.53 6.50 -27.92
C TYR A 170 -2.05 5.08 -28.19
N VAL A 171 -1.12 4.13 -28.33
CA VAL A 171 -1.40 2.71 -28.51
C VAL A 171 -0.60 1.96 -27.44
N LEU A 172 -1.31 1.17 -26.63
CA LEU A 172 -0.68 0.27 -25.68
C LEU A 172 -0.48 -1.08 -26.36
N LYS A 173 0.78 -1.40 -26.70
CA LYS A 173 1.08 -2.63 -27.46
C LYS A 173 0.74 -3.89 -26.68
N ALA A 174 0.58 -4.99 -27.40
CA ALA A 174 0.42 -6.33 -26.82
C ALA A 174 1.53 -6.62 -25.77
N GLY A 175 1.13 -7.10 -24.59
CA GLY A 175 2.03 -7.37 -23.46
C GLY A 175 2.72 -6.15 -22.85
N GLN A 176 2.43 -4.93 -23.32
CA GLN A 176 3.10 -3.72 -22.86
C GLN A 176 2.44 -3.17 -21.59
N LYS A 177 3.29 -2.66 -20.68
CA LYS A 177 2.87 -1.85 -19.53
C LYS A 177 3.08 -0.35 -19.80
N VAL A 178 2.19 0.46 -19.21
CA VAL A 178 2.34 1.91 -19.15
C VAL A 178 2.13 2.40 -17.73
N THR A 179 3.00 3.29 -17.30
CA THR A 179 2.97 3.93 -15.99
C THR A 179 2.55 5.38 -16.17
N ILE A 180 1.49 5.78 -15.48
CA ILE A 180 1.01 7.15 -15.39
C ILE A 180 1.48 7.71 -14.05
N TRP A 181 2.49 8.56 -14.10
CA TRP A 181 3.12 9.18 -12.95
C TRP A 181 2.43 10.49 -12.57
N ALA A 182 2.36 10.78 -11.28
CA ALA A 182 2.03 12.10 -10.77
C ALA A 182 3.07 13.15 -11.19
N SER A 183 2.66 14.42 -11.27
CA SER A 183 3.51 15.51 -11.77
C SER A 183 4.75 15.79 -10.91
N ASN A 184 4.70 15.48 -9.62
CA ASN A 184 5.78 15.68 -8.65
C ASN A 184 6.50 14.36 -8.28
N ALA A 185 6.31 13.28 -9.03
CA ALA A 185 6.95 11.99 -8.75
C ALA A 185 8.48 11.99 -9.00
N GLY A 186 9.05 13.07 -9.57
CA GLY A 186 10.48 13.17 -9.87
C GLY A 186 10.92 12.37 -11.10
N VAL A 187 9.98 11.84 -11.88
CA VAL A 187 10.23 11.06 -13.09
C VAL A 187 10.04 11.92 -14.34
N SER A 188 10.96 11.76 -15.30
CA SER A 188 10.84 12.41 -16.62
C SER A 188 9.87 11.63 -17.51
N SER A 189 9.08 12.34 -18.31
CA SER A 189 8.20 11.67 -19.30
C SER A 189 9.03 10.91 -20.32
N ASN A 190 8.69 9.64 -20.54
CA ASN A 190 9.30 8.78 -21.55
C ASN A 190 8.22 7.94 -22.27
N PRO A 191 7.40 8.56 -23.15
CA PRO A 191 6.38 7.82 -23.89
C PRO A 191 7.00 6.75 -24.80
N PRO A 192 6.36 5.58 -24.98
CA PRO A 192 5.00 5.26 -24.52
C PRO A 192 4.92 4.65 -23.11
N THR A 193 6.04 4.31 -22.46
CA THR A 193 6.03 3.57 -21.20
C THR A 193 5.75 4.44 -19.98
N ASP A 194 6.21 5.69 -19.99
CA ASP A 194 6.11 6.60 -18.84
C ASP A 194 5.44 7.91 -19.24
N LEU A 195 4.21 8.07 -18.77
CA LEU A 195 3.37 9.24 -19.01
C LEU A 195 3.25 10.06 -17.73
N ILE A 196 3.13 11.39 -17.87
CA ILE A 196 3.00 12.30 -16.73
C ILE A 196 1.59 12.88 -16.68
N TRP A 197 0.93 12.72 -15.53
CA TRP A 197 -0.32 13.38 -15.20
C TRP A 197 -0.08 14.80 -14.71
N LYS A 198 0.19 15.71 -15.67
CA LYS A 198 0.72 17.07 -15.41
C LYS A 198 -0.04 17.88 -14.36
N ASN A 199 -1.36 17.72 -14.27
CA ASN A 199 -2.22 18.52 -13.37
C ASN A 199 -2.61 17.77 -12.09
N GLN A 200 -1.87 16.72 -11.72
CA GLN A 200 -2.12 15.94 -10.50
C GLN A 200 -0.81 15.66 -9.79
N SER A 201 -0.69 16.16 -8.56
CA SER A 201 0.36 15.73 -7.63
C SER A 201 0.08 14.32 -7.12
N SER A 202 1.08 13.73 -6.49
CA SER A 202 0.97 12.49 -5.74
C SER A 202 -0.14 12.61 -4.72
N TRP A 203 -0.91 11.54 -4.55
CA TRP A 203 -2.09 11.54 -3.69
C TRP A 203 -1.83 11.00 -2.29
N GLY A 204 -0.58 10.70 -1.95
CA GLY A 204 -0.19 10.26 -0.61
C GLY A 204 -0.41 8.77 -0.38
N SER A 205 -0.07 8.33 0.84
CA SER A 205 -0.11 6.94 1.28
C SER A 205 -1.25 6.73 2.29
N GLY A 206 -1.78 5.50 2.37
CA GLY A 206 -2.69 5.10 3.46
C GLY A 206 -4.17 5.39 3.24
N GLU A 207 -4.57 5.92 2.08
CA GLU A 207 -5.99 6.18 1.76
C GLU A 207 -6.57 5.12 0.82
N ASN A 208 -7.87 4.86 0.98
CA ASN A 208 -8.60 3.94 0.10
C ASN A 208 -8.68 4.52 -1.31
N ILE A 209 -8.11 3.82 -2.29
CA ILE A 209 -8.05 4.27 -3.68
C ILE A 209 -8.89 3.32 -4.53
N LYS A 210 -9.73 3.87 -5.40
CA LYS A 210 -10.36 3.15 -6.52
C LYS A 210 -9.89 3.76 -7.83
N VAL A 211 -9.48 2.91 -8.77
CA VAL A 211 -9.10 3.30 -10.12
C VAL A 211 -9.96 2.55 -11.12
N VAL A 212 -10.53 3.29 -12.07
CA VAL A 212 -11.39 2.77 -13.14
C VAL A 212 -10.83 3.22 -14.48
N LEU A 213 -10.65 2.28 -15.40
CA LEU A 213 -10.40 2.56 -16.81
C LEU A 213 -11.73 2.53 -17.56
N LEU A 214 -12.05 3.65 -18.21
CA LEU A 214 -13.28 3.85 -18.97
C LEU A 214 -12.99 3.80 -20.47
N SER A 215 -13.86 3.12 -21.21
CA SER A 215 -13.88 3.13 -22.68
C SER A 215 -14.34 4.49 -23.22
N PRO A 216 -14.18 4.77 -24.53
CA PRO A 216 -14.72 5.97 -25.16
C PRO A 216 -16.23 6.11 -25.03
N ASP A 217 -16.94 4.99 -24.90
CA ASP A 217 -18.38 4.92 -24.74
C ASP A 217 -18.82 5.13 -23.27
N GLY A 218 -17.86 5.22 -22.35
CA GLY A 218 -18.11 5.43 -20.92
C GLY A 218 -18.29 4.14 -20.12
N GLU A 219 -17.98 2.98 -20.69
CA GLU A 219 -18.08 1.69 -20.00
C GLU A 219 -16.83 1.43 -19.14
N GLU A 220 -17.02 0.86 -17.94
CA GLU A 220 -15.92 0.41 -17.09
C GLU A 220 -15.29 -0.87 -17.65
N VAL A 221 -14.07 -0.78 -18.18
CA VAL A 221 -13.38 -1.93 -18.79
C VAL A 221 -12.31 -2.54 -17.88
N ALA A 222 -11.86 -1.81 -16.87
CA ALA A 222 -11.02 -2.34 -15.81
C ALA A 222 -11.17 -1.52 -14.53
N VAL A 223 -11.09 -2.20 -13.40
CA VAL A 223 -11.19 -1.59 -12.07
C VAL A 223 -10.09 -2.17 -11.20
N ARG A 224 -9.48 -1.35 -10.35
CA ARG A 224 -8.68 -1.81 -9.22
C ARG A 224 -8.91 -0.91 -8.02
N SER A 225 -9.03 -1.52 -6.84
CA SER A 225 -9.12 -0.80 -5.58
C SER A 225 -8.06 -1.29 -4.60
N THR A 226 -7.64 -0.39 -3.72
CA THR A 226 -6.79 -0.64 -2.55
C THR A 226 -7.53 -0.15 -1.33
N VAL A 227 -7.72 -1.02 -0.34
CA VAL A 227 -8.38 -0.71 0.93
C VAL A 227 -7.38 -0.93 2.07
N PHE A 228 -7.13 0.12 2.85
CA PHE A 228 -6.35 0.07 4.09
C PHE A 228 -7.30 -0.20 5.24
N LYS A 229 -7.04 -1.27 5.99
CA LYS A 229 -7.77 -1.60 7.22
C LYS A 229 -6.84 -1.39 8.40
N THR A 230 -7.30 -0.65 9.40
CA THR A 230 -6.59 -0.54 10.68
C THR A 230 -7.31 -1.38 11.72
N ALA A 231 -6.56 -2.08 12.58
CA ALA A 231 -7.13 -3.00 13.58
C ALA A 231 -8.07 -2.35 14.63
N VAL A 232 -8.29 -1.03 14.58
CA VAL A 232 -9.23 -0.33 15.46
C VAL A 232 -10.68 -0.44 14.95
N GLU A 233 -10.89 -0.65 13.65
CA GLU A 233 -12.24 -0.71 13.05
C GLU A 233 -12.94 -2.07 13.21
N GLU A 234 -12.25 -3.12 13.69
CA GLU A 234 -12.87 -4.44 13.90
C GLU A 234 -13.77 -4.50 15.15
N GLU A 235 -13.70 -3.54 16.09
CA GLU A 235 -14.55 -3.54 17.29
C GLU A 235 -15.94 -2.91 17.10
N GLU A 236 -16.20 -2.20 16.01
CA GLU A 236 -17.49 -1.48 15.82
C GLU A 236 -18.52 -2.23 14.93
N GLU A 237 -18.13 -3.26 14.16
CA GLU A 237 -19.04 -3.94 13.22
C GLU A 237 -19.75 -5.20 13.78
N GLU A 238 -19.49 -5.62 15.03
CA GLU A 238 -20.10 -6.85 15.59
C GLU A 238 -21.47 -6.66 16.31
N GLU A 239 -21.97 -5.43 16.52
CA GLU A 239 -23.18 -5.19 17.36
C GLU A 239 -24.52 -4.95 16.65
N GLU A 240 -24.67 -5.21 15.34
CA GLU A 240 -25.99 -5.17 14.68
C GLU A 240 -26.42 -6.53 14.11
N GLN A 241 -26.67 -7.50 15.01
CA GLN A 241 -27.59 -8.61 14.72
C GLN A 241 -28.88 -8.42 15.51
N GLU A 242 -29.94 -7.96 14.83
CA GLU A 242 -31.30 -7.96 15.38
C GLU A 242 -31.73 -9.39 15.76
N PRO A 243 -32.36 -9.60 16.92
CA PRO A 243 -32.82 -10.92 17.33
C PRO A 243 -34.08 -11.35 16.54
N GLU A 244 -34.01 -12.51 15.88
CA GLU A 244 -35.17 -13.19 15.28
C GLU A 244 -36.25 -13.46 16.34
N VAL A 245 -37.44 -12.89 16.15
CA VAL A 245 -38.64 -13.19 16.93
C VAL A 245 -39.19 -14.54 16.48
N ILE A 246 -39.05 -15.56 17.33
CA ILE A 246 -39.70 -16.86 17.19
C ILE A 246 -41.16 -16.72 17.65
N GLU A 247 -42.11 -16.58 16.72
CA GLU A 247 -43.53 -16.81 17.00
C GLU A 247 -43.89 -18.29 16.71
N GLU A 248 -44.15 -19.02 17.79
CA GLU A 248 -44.62 -20.41 17.76
C GLU A 248 -45.99 -20.55 17.07
N ARG A 249 -46.06 -21.50 16.14
CA ARG A 249 -47.28 -21.92 15.45
C ARG A 249 -48.26 -22.60 16.41
N PHE A 250 -49.38 -21.94 16.71
CA PHE A 250 -50.61 -22.61 17.13
C PHE A 250 -51.62 -22.60 15.98
N PHE A 251 -51.81 -23.76 15.32
CA PHE A 251 -53.01 -24.03 14.53
C PHE A 251 -53.77 -25.19 15.17
N HIS A 252 -54.92 -24.87 15.77
CA HIS A 252 -55.98 -25.84 16.05
C HIS A 252 -56.84 -25.96 14.78
N GLN A 253 -57.00 -27.17 14.26
CA GLN A 253 -58.16 -27.54 13.44
C GLN A 253 -58.52 -29.00 13.68
N GLN A 254 -59.51 -29.21 14.55
CA GLN A 254 -60.59 -30.19 14.39
C GLN A 254 -61.87 -29.53 14.89
#